data_AF-A0A915AEE3-F1
#
_entry.id   AF-A0A915AEE3-F1
#
_cell.length_a   1.000
_cell.length_b   1.000
_cell.length_c   1.000
_cell.angle_alpha   90.00
_cell.angle_beta   90.00
_cell.angle_gamma   90.00
#
_symmetry.space_group_name_H-M   'P 1'
#
loop_
_entity.id
_entity.type
_entity.pdbx_description
1 polymer ?
#
loop_
_entity_poly.entity_id
_entity_poly.type
_entity_poly.pdbx_seq_one_letter_code
_entity_poly.pdbx_strand_id
1 'polypeptide(L)'
;CCGYKSKNHFRASATSERQRRLLQNVELAQMANTARALMEAASHYEAAFTSASHYEHVRPMFKIAWTPCLAAFSIGLQTSEDNDIISWCLQGFRLGIRIACLFRLALERNAYIQALARFTLLTAKNSMAEMKSKNIESIKLLMTVGDEDGNCLDESWVDVLKCISQLELAQLIGTGVRPSNSPAFNDSSAQYVLKSASHVDERMLQSLQECLGETTSQSVVVAVDKIFQGSSKLDGDAVVQFVRALCNVSMEELATAGNPRMFMLQKIVEISFYNMGRIRLQWSRIWAVLGEHFNKAGCNANETIAHFAVDALRQLSMKFLERGELHNFRFQKDFLRPFEIIMNKNRSLECRELVVACMTHMVNSHWNKIISGWKNVFSVFTMAAGSNDSDIVENAFMTTNYIISTVFAAEFGNALDSFQDAIKCLSEFACNANFPDISMEAIRLIRLCATYVSVNQQLIVEHQWEDGAAIQDTQRVFLRGWFPIMFELSCIIGRCKLDVRTRSLTVMFEIMKTYGGEFKDEWWKDLFQVAFRIFDVMKLAEEQNEKREWMRTTCNHALYAVVDVFTQYYSVLSNILLTNIYDQLYWCAQQENEQLARSAINCLENLILLNGCRFSLEMWQETISLIVNIFN
;
A
#
# COMPACT_ATOMS: atom_id res chain seq x y z
N CYS A 1 -1.42 -47.44 30.26
CA CYS A 1 -2.66 -48.18 29.94
C CYS A 1 -3.85 -47.22 29.97
N CYS A 2 -4.71 -47.36 28.99
CA CYS A 2 -5.80 -46.48 28.53
C CYS A 2 -6.76 -45.90 29.57
N GLY A 3 -7.39 -44.76 29.23
CA GLY A 3 -8.74 -44.46 29.71
C GLY A 3 -9.18 -42.99 29.68
N TYR A 4 -9.62 -42.50 28.51
CA TYR A 4 -10.60 -41.41 28.31
C TYR A 4 -10.38 -40.02 28.95
N LYS A 5 -9.77 -39.11 28.16
CA LYS A 5 -10.00 -37.65 28.27
C LYS A 5 -11.24 -37.27 27.46
N SER A 6 -12.32 -36.87 28.13
CA SER A 6 -13.41 -36.13 27.49
C SER A 6 -13.11 -34.63 27.55
N LYS A 7 -13.14 -33.99 26.38
CA LYS A 7 -13.01 -32.56 26.15
C LYS A 7 -14.24 -31.84 26.72
N ASN A 8 -14.04 -30.87 27.60
CA ASN A 8 -15.00 -29.79 27.84
C ASN A 8 -14.26 -28.45 27.82
N HIS A 9 -14.05 -27.93 26.61
CA HIS A 9 -13.74 -26.53 26.37
C HIS A 9 -14.99 -25.86 25.79
N PHE A 10 -15.33 -24.70 26.37
CA PHE A 10 -16.09 -23.59 25.78
C PHE A 10 -17.45 -23.90 25.14
N ARG A 11 -18.52 -23.71 25.93
CA ARG A 11 -19.76 -23.10 25.44
C ARG A 11 -19.89 -21.70 26.02
N ALA A 12 -19.20 -20.74 25.40
CA ALA A 12 -19.64 -19.35 25.48
C ALA A 12 -20.93 -19.26 24.65
N SER A 13 -22.05 -19.06 25.34
CA SER A 13 -23.38 -18.90 24.75
C SER A 13 -23.37 -17.78 23.70
N ALA A 14 -23.59 -18.13 22.44
CA ALA A 14 -23.96 -17.19 21.39
C ALA A 14 -25.40 -16.72 21.64
N THR A 15 -25.57 -15.74 22.52
CA THR A 15 -26.86 -15.06 22.71
C THR A 15 -27.30 -14.38 21.41
N SER A 16 -28.47 -14.75 20.90
CA SER A 16 -29.11 -14.08 19.77
C SER A 16 -29.25 -12.57 20.04
N GLU A 17 -29.13 -11.74 19.00
CA GLU A 17 -29.18 -10.29 19.10
C GLU A 17 -30.50 -9.78 19.71
N ARG A 18 -31.61 -10.50 19.46
CA ARG A 18 -32.91 -10.25 20.09
C ARG A 18 -32.86 -10.43 21.61
N GLN A 19 -32.10 -11.41 22.09
CA GLN A 19 -31.97 -11.73 23.51
C GLN A 19 -31.07 -10.71 24.24
N ARG A 20 -30.04 -10.19 23.56
CA ARG A 20 -29.25 -9.04 24.07
C ARG A 20 -30.08 -7.77 24.23
N ARG A 21 -30.94 -7.45 23.25
CA ARG A 21 -31.85 -6.29 23.35
C ARG A 21 -32.80 -6.40 24.54
N LEU A 22 -33.37 -7.59 24.75
CA LEU A 22 -34.32 -7.84 25.83
C LEU A 22 -33.65 -7.71 27.21
N LEU A 23 -32.45 -8.28 27.37
CA LEU A 23 -31.66 -8.15 28.61
C LEU A 23 -31.32 -6.69 28.92
N GLN A 24 -30.90 -5.91 27.93
CA GLN A 24 -30.57 -4.50 28.13
C GLN A 24 -31.79 -3.64 28.45
N ASN A 25 -32.96 -3.92 27.86
CA ASN A 25 -34.20 -3.23 28.23
C ASN A 25 -34.60 -3.50 29.68
N VAL A 26 -34.43 -4.75 30.14
CA VAL A 26 -34.67 -5.13 31.53
C VAL A 26 -33.68 -4.42 32.45
N GLU A 27 -32.39 -4.39 32.10
CA GLU A 27 -31.37 -3.67 32.86
C GLU A 27 -31.67 -2.16 32.96
N LEU A 28 -32.05 -1.51 31.85
CA LEU A 28 -32.43 -0.08 31.84
C LEU A 28 -33.66 0.20 32.72
N ALA A 29 -34.69 -0.64 32.64
CA ALA A 29 -35.88 -0.52 33.48
C ALA A 29 -35.55 -0.73 34.96
N GLN A 30 -34.67 -1.69 35.27
CA GLN A 30 -34.20 -1.94 36.63
C GLN A 30 -33.36 -0.77 37.16
N MET A 31 -32.47 -0.20 36.35
CA MET A 31 -31.71 1.00 36.69
C MET A 31 -32.63 2.18 36.98
N ALA A 32 -33.68 2.39 36.18
CA ALA A 32 -34.64 3.46 36.39
C ALA A 32 -35.47 3.26 37.66
N ASN A 33 -35.91 2.03 37.95
CA ASN A 33 -36.61 1.73 39.21
C ASN A 33 -35.70 1.95 40.42
N THR A 34 -34.42 1.57 40.30
CA THR A 34 -33.40 1.82 41.33
C THR A 34 -33.16 3.31 41.52
N ALA A 35 -33.03 4.07 40.44
CA ALA A 35 -32.90 5.52 40.46
C ALA A 35 -34.10 6.20 41.10
N ARG A 36 -35.33 5.79 40.73
CA ARG A 36 -36.57 6.30 41.33
C ARG A 36 -36.62 5.99 42.82
N ALA A 37 -36.34 4.76 43.23
CA ALA A 37 -36.31 4.38 44.64
C ALA A 37 -35.25 5.16 45.44
N LEU A 38 -34.07 5.41 44.87
CA LEU A 38 -33.03 6.23 45.49
C LEU A 38 -33.45 7.71 45.60
N MET A 39 -34.11 8.25 44.57
CA MET A 39 -34.64 9.62 44.58
C MET A 39 -35.78 9.79 45.59
N GLU A 40 -36.71 8.83 45.67
CA GLU A 40 -37.81 8.80 46.65
C GLU A 40 -37.29 8.58 48.08
N ALA A 41 -36.30 7.73 48.28
CA ALA A 41 -35.66 7.55 49.58
C ALA A 41 -34.91 8.81 50.03
N ALA A 42 -34.27 9.52 49.10
CA ALA A 42 -33.56 10.76 49.38
C ALA A 42 -34.51 11.97 49.56
N SER A 43 -35.69 11.98 48.96
CA SER A 43 -36.66 13.11 49.08
C SER A 43 -37.25 13.23 50.48
N HIS A 44 -37.22 12.17 51.28
CA HIS A 44 -37.67 12.14 52.67
C HIS A 44 -36.56 12.42 53.70
N TYR A 45 -35.32 12.66 53.25
CA TYR A 45 -34.17 12.91 54.13
C TYR A 45 -33.81 14.41 54.12
N GLU A 46 -33.94 15.11 55.25
CA GLU A 46 -33.40 16.47 55.39
C GLU A 46 -31.86 16.40 55.43
N ALA A 47 -31.24 16.45 54.26
CA ALA A 47 -29.80 16.54 54.11
C ALA A 47 -29.35 18.00 53.99
N ALA A 48 -28.30 18.38 54.70
CA ALA A 48 -27.65 19.68 54.50
C ALA A 48 -26.93 19.67 53.14
N PHE A 49 -27.45 20.41 52.15
CA PHE A 49 -26.83 20.55 50.84
C PHE A 49 -25.79 21.68 50.86
N THR A 50 -24.55 21.35 50.49
CA THR A 50 -23.50 22.34 50.22
C THR A 50 -23.48 22.67 48.74
N SER A 51 -23.60 23.96 48.40
CA SER A 51 -23.46 24.42 47.02
C SER A 51 -21.98 24.38 46.61
N ALA A 52 -21.68 23.59 45.57
CA ALA A 52 -20.36 23.47 44.99
C ALA A 52 -20.32 24.23 43.66
N SER A 53 -19.45 25.24 43.54
CA SER A 53 -19.35 26.10 42.35
C SER A 53 -18.13 25.82 41.47
N HIS A 54 -17.17 25.03 41.94
CA HIS A 54 -15.95 24.71 41.20
C HIS A 54 -16.17 23.58 40.19
N TYR A 55 -15.63 23.72 38.98
CA TYR A 55 -15.84 22.75 37.88
C TYR A 55 -15.29 21.35 38.19
N GLU A 56 -14.31 21.24 39.08
CA GLU A 56 -13.71 19.96 39.48
C GLU A 56 -14.71 19.02 40.17
N HIS A 57 -15.78 19.55 40.77
CA HIS A 57 -16.82 18.75 41.40
C HIS A 57 -17.75 18.07 40.39
N VAL A 58 -17.80 18.56 39.14
CA VAL A 58 -18.70 18.02 38.11
C VAL A 58 -18.37 16.57 37.79
N ARG A 59 -17.09 16.23 37.66
CA ARG A 59 -16.66 14.86 37.32
C ARG A 59 -17.11 13.81 38.36
N PRO A 60 -16.81 13.93 39.67
CA PRO A 60 -17.26 12.96 40.65
C PRO A 60 -18.79 12.94 40.82
N MET A 61 -19.47 14.10 40.72
CA MET A 61 -20.93 14.14 40.78
C MET A 61 -21.57 13.41 39.61
N PHE A 62 -21.10 13.66 38.39
CA PHE A 62 -21.61 13.00 37.19
C PHE A 62 -21.33 11.50 37.20
N LYS A 63 -20.17 11.06 37.70
CA LYS A 63 -19.86 9.63 37.88
C LYS A 63 -20.88 8.85 38.70
N ILE A 64 -21.58 9.51 39.62
CA ILE A 64 -22.63 8.90 40.43
C ILE A 64 -24.00 9.03 39.73
N ALA A 65 -24.27 10.19 39.12
CA ALA A 65 -25.59 10.51 38.58
C ALA A 65 -25.86 9.98 37.16
N TRP A 66 -24.83 9.69 36.36
CA TRP A 66 -24.98 9.46 34.92
C TRP A 66 -25.87 8.26 34.58
N THR A 67 -25.81 7.17 35.34
CA THR A 67 -26.60 5.96 35.06
C THR A 67 -28.10 6.18 35.32
N PRO A 68 -28.53 6.73 36.48
CA PRO A 68 -29.89 7.22 36.68
C PRO A 68 -30.38 8.18 35.60
N CYS A 69 -29.56 9.18 35.23
CA CYS A 69 -29.91 10.16 34.21
C CYS A 69 -30.11 9.50 32.84
N LEU A 70 -29.18 8.65 32.40
CA LEU A 70 -29.28 7.90 31.15
C LEU A 70 -30.55 7.06 31.09
N ALA A 71 -30.88 6.36 32.18
CA ALA A 71 -32.09 5.54 32.27
C ALA A 71 -33.36 6.40 32.18
N ALA A 72 -33.41 7.52 32.90
CA ALA A 72 -34.54 8.44 32.87
C ALA A 72 -34.79 9.00 31.46
N PHE A 73 -33.73 9.49 30.79
CA PHE A 73 -33.85 10.01 29.43
C PHE A 73 -34.22 8.93 28.42
N SER A 74 -33.66 7.73 28.56
CA SER A 74 -33.96 6.60 27.67
C SER A 74 -35.42 6.16 27.79
N ILE A 75 -35.94 6.01 29.01
CA ILE A 75 -37.34 5.61 29.22
C ILE A 75 -38.28 6.71 28.74
N GLY A 76 -38.02 7.97 29.10
CA GLY A 76 -38.81 9.11 28.64
C GLY A 76 -38.90 9.16 27.12
N LEU A 77 -37.78 8.99 26.42
CA LEU A 77 -37.74 8.95 24.96
C LEU A 77 -38.43 7.70 24.37
N GLN A 78 -38.33 6.56 25.04
CA GLN A 78 -38.96 5.31 24.58
C GLN A 78 -40.48 5.35 24.71
N THR A 79 -41.02 5.75 25.86
CA THR A 79 -42.44 5.60 26.20
C THR A 79 -43.28 6.85 25.93
N SER A 80 -42.67 8.04 25.87
CA SER A 80 -43.41 9.29 25.64
C SER A 80 -43.73 9.49 24.15
N GLU A 81 -44.88 10.12 23.91
CA GLU A 81 -45.29 10.73 22.63
C GLU A 81 -45.43 12.27 22.77
N ASP A 82 -45.17 12.82 23.96
CA ASP A 82 -45.19 14.26 24.24
C ASP A 82 -43.88 14.92 23.78
N ASN A 83 -44.00 15.92 22.89
CA ASN A 83 -42.87 16.63 22.30
C ASN A 83 -42.00 17.36 23.32
N ASP A 84 -42.57 17.89 24.41
CA ASP A 84 -41.80 18.59 25.44
C ASP A 84 -40.95 17.59 26.22
N ILE A 85 -41.52 16.45 26.59
CA ILE A 85 -40.78 15.38 27.29
C ILE A 85 -39.66 14.84 26.38
N ILE A 86 -39.95 14.61 25.11
CA ILE A 86 -38.96 14.16 24.11
C ILE A 86 -37.82 15.18 24.00
N SER A 87 -38.15 16.47 23.87
CA SER A 87 -37.17 17.56 23.80
C SER A 87 -36.26 17.61 25.03
N TRP A 88 -36.82 17.53 26.24
CA TRP A 88 -36.04 17.50 27.48
C TRP A 88 -35.16 16.24 27.60
N CYS A 89 -35.65 15.08 27.17
CA CYS A 89 -34.85 13.86 27.15
C CYS A 89 -33.66 13.99 26.20
N LEU A 90 -33.88 14.49 24.98
CA LEU A 90 -32.83 14.73 23.99
C LEU A 90 -31.82 15.78 24.47
N GLN A 91 -32.28 16.86 25.10
CA GLN A 91 -31.40 17.83 25.74
C GLN A 91 -30.59 17.21 26.89
N GLY A 92 -31.18 16.31 27.66
CA GLY A 92 -30.50 15.51 28.68
C GLY A 92 -29.41 14.62 28.10
N PHE A 93 -29.68 13.95 26.98
CA PHE A 93 -28.66 13.20 26.22
C PHE A 93 -27.52 14.11 25.78
N ARG A 94 -27.83 15.25 25.14
CA ARG A 94 -26.83 16.21 24.65
C ARG A 94 -25.89 16.67 25.77
N LEU A 95 -26.46 17.12 26.89
CA LEU A 95 -25.68 17.62 28.02
C LEU A 95 -24.89 16.50 28.72
N GLY A 96 -25.47 15.31 28.86
CA GLY A 96 -24.76 14.14 29.40
C GLY A 96 -23.55 13.75 28.56
N ILE A 97 -23.70 13.73 27.23
CA ILE A 97 -22.60 13.50 26.29
C ILE A 97 -21.56 14.59 26.42
N ARG A 98 -21.96 15.87 26.43
CA ARG A 98 -21.05 17.01 26.54
C ARG A 98 -20.21 16.95 27.81
N ILE A 99 -20.81 16.65 28.96
CA ILE A 99 -20.07 16.47 30.23
C ILE A 99 -19.09 15.31 30.10
N ALA A 100 -19.54 14.17 29.58
CA ALA A 100 -18.67 13.00 29.43
C ALA A 100 -17.46 13.28 28.50
N CYS A 101 -17.69 14.02 27.41
CA CYS A 101 -16.65 14.49 26.49
C CYS A 101 -15.66 15.45 27.15
N LEU A 102 -16.15 16.49 27.84
CA LEU A 102 -15.30 17.50 28.50
C LEU A 102 -14.37 16.88 29.56
N PHE A 103 -14.88 15.91 30.33
CA PHE A 103 -14.12 15.25 31.39
C PHE A 103 -13.46 13.93 30.99
N ARG A 104 -13.44 13.61 29.68
CA ARG A 104 -12.85 12.38 29.11
C ARG A 104 -13.32 11.10 29.83
N LEU A 105 -14.62 11.02 30.06
CA LEU A 105 -15.31 9.91 30.73
C LEU A 105 -15.77 8.89 29.67
N ALA A 106 -14.86 8.00 29.27
CA ALA A 106 -15.07 7.11 28.12
C ALA A 106 -16.27 6.17 28.27
N LEU A 107 -16.46 5.56 29.45
CA LEU A 107 -17.57 4.64 29.70
C LEU A 107 -18.92 5.35 29.54
N GLU A 108 -19.05 6.49 30.20
CA GLU A 108 -20.24 7.32 30.24
C GLU A 108 -20.54 7.84 28.83
N ARG A 109 -19.55 8.41 28.14
CA ARG A 109 -19.67 8.90 26.77
C ARG A 109 -20.18 7.80 25.83
N ASN A 110 -19.52 6.64 25.85
CA ASN A 110 -19.89 5.52 24.99
C ASN A 110 -21.33 5.04 25.29
N ALA A 111 -21.72 4.95 26.56
CA ALA A 111 -23.06 4.51 26.94
C ALA A 111 -24.16 5.47 26.47
N TYR A 112 -23.96 6.78 26.65
CA TYR A 112 -24.91 7.78 26.18
C TYR A 112 -25.03 7.79 24.65
N ILE A 113 -23.90 7.76 23.93
CA ILE A 113 -23.90 7.79 22.46
C ILE A 113 -24.53 6.52 21.89
N GLN A 114 -24.18 5.34 22.40
CA GLN A 114 -24.77 4.08 21.94
C GLN A 114 -26.28 4.01 22.22
N ALA A 115 -26.73 4.52 23.37
CA ALA A 115 -28.15 4.61 23.68
C ALA A 115 -28.86 5.55 22.69
N LEU A 116 -28.33 6.75 22.47
CA LEU A 116 -28.87 7.70 21.49
C LEU A 116 -28.90 7.12 20.07
N ALA A 117 -27.82 6.45 19.65
CA ALA A 117 -27.72 5.81 18.33
C ALA A 117 -28.79 4.72 18.13
N ARG A 118 -29.23 4.03 19.17
CA ARG A 118 -30.34 3.07 19.09
C ARG A 118 -31.69 3.75 18.91
N PHE A 119 -31.90 4.91 19.54
CA PHE A 119 -33.12 5.69 19.36
C PHE A 119 -33.26 6.27 17.95
N THR A 120 -32.22 6.23 17.11
CA THR A 120 -32.37 6.55 15.68
C THR A 120 -33.16 5.49 14.92
N LEU A 121 -33.26 4.25 15.43
CA LEU A 121 -33.83 3.07 14.73
C LEU A 121 -33.18 2.68 13.39
N LEU A 122 -32.21 3.44 12.89
CA LEU A 122 -31.50 3.16 11.64
C LEU A 122 -30.52 1.99 11.74
N THR A 123 -29.96 1.77 12.94
CA THR A 123 -28.99 0.70 13.19
C THR A 123 -29.65 -0.65 13.51
N ALA A 124 -30.98 -0.67 13.66
CA ALA A 124 -31.73 -1.86 14.04
C ALA A 124 -32.38 -2.54 12.83
N LYS A 125 -32.02 -3.81 12.58
CA LYS A 125 -32.64 -4.65 11.54
C LYS A 125 -34.17 -4.65 11.67
N ASN A 126 -34.86 -4.33 10.58
CA ASN A 126 -36.31 -4.29 10.41
C ASN A 126 -37.08 -3.26 11.26
N SER A 127 -36.41 -2.24 11.82
CA SER A 127 -37.06 -1.22 12.69
C SER A 127 -37.42 0.07 11.98
N MET A 128 -37.03 0.27 10.72
CA MET A 128 -37.28 1.53 10.01
C MET A 128 -38.77 1.82 9.76
N ALA A 129 -39.62 0.77 9.70
CA ALA A 129 -41.07 0.92 9.57
C ALA A 129 -41.75 1.55 10.81
N GLU A 130 -41.06 1.57 11.96
CA GLU A 130 -41.59 2.10 13.22
C GLU A 130 -41.06 3.51 13.53
N MET A 131 -40.35 4.14 12.58
CA MET A 131 -39.80 5.48 12.78
C MET A 131 -40.89 6.53 12.99
N LYS A 132 -40.65 7.39 13.98
CA LYS A 132 -41.47 8.56 14.34
C LYS A 132 -40.59 9.81 14.39
N SER A 133 -41.21 10.97 14.54
CA SER A 133 -40.50 12.27 14.65
C SER A 133 -39.39 12.28 15.72
N LYS A 134 -39.59 11.64 16.88
CA LYS A 134 -38.56 11.53 17.93
C LYS A 134 -37.28 10.80 17.48
N ASN A 135 -37.38 9.87 16.53
CA ASN A 135 -36.23 9.18 15.96
C ASN A 135 -35.45 10.09 15.01
N ILE A 136 -36.16 10.95 14.25
CA ILE A 136 -35.57 11.99 13.41
C ILE A 136 -34.83 13.03 14.26
N GLU A 137 -35.43 13.48 15.36
CA GLU A 137 -34.76 14.37 16.31
C GLU A 137 -33.55 13.72 17.00
N SER A 138 -33.60 12.40 17.23
CA SER A 138 -32.44 11.63 17.73
C SER A 138 -31.30 11.60 16.71
N ILE A 139 -31.61 11.48 15.41
CA ILE A 139 -30.61 11.57 14.31
C ILE A 139 -29.99 12.97 14.28
N LYS A 140 -30.81 14.03 14.30
CA LYS A 140 -30.33 15.42 14.31
C LYS A 140 -29.42 15.68 15.51
N LEU A 141 -29.80 15.20 16.69
CA LEU A 141 -28.98 15.33 17.89
C LEU A 141 -27.66 14.58 17.73
N LEU A 142 -27.66 13.37 17.19
CA LEU A 142 -26.42 12.62 16.97
C LEU A 142 -25.49 13.32 15.96
N MET A 143 -26.03 13.97 14.94
CA MET A 143 -25.24 14.80 14.02
C MET A 143 -24.66 16.04 14.73
N THR A 144 -25.48 16.68 15.57
CA THR A 144 -25.05 17.82 16.38
C THR A 144 -23.91 17.43 17.33
N VAL A 145 -23.98 16.26 17.97
CA VAL A 145 -22.91 15.69 18.79
C VAL A 145 -21.64 15.47 17.96
N GLY A 146 -21.76 14.95 16.73
CA GLY A 146 -20.65 14.83 15.79
C GLY A 146 -19.93 16.16 15.51
N ASP A 147 -20.70 17.23 15.30
CA ASP A 147 -20.19 18.57 15.01
C ASP A 147 -19.59 19.28 16.24
N GLU A 148 -20.27 19.25 17.39
CA GLU A 148 -19.91 20.00 18.60
C GLU A 148 -18.84 19.32 19.47
N ASP A 149 -18.83 17.98 19.49
CA ASP A 149 -18.02 17.16 20.40
C ASP A 149 -16.97 16.30 19.68
N GLY A 150 -16.78 16.48 18.36
CA GLY A 150 -15.95 15.62 17.51
C GLY A 150 -14.52 15.33 18.02
N ASN A 151 -13.87 16.31 18.70
CA ASN A 151 -12.53 16.14 19.30
C ASN A 151 -12.50 15.22 20.54
N CYS A 152 -13.67 14.82 21.03
CA CYS A 152 -13.83 14.06 22.26
C CYS A 152 -14.61 12.76 22.09
N LEU A 153 -15.00 12.39 20.86
CA LEU A 153 -15.78 11.18 20.60
C LEU A 153 -14.96 9.89 20.62
N ASP A 154 -13.66 9.96 20.28
CA ASP A 154 -12.77 8.79 20.17
C ASP A 154 -13.42 7.64 19.38
N GLU A 155 -13.54 6.44 19.96
CA GLU A 155 -14.14 5.26 19.34
C GLU A 155 -15.66 5.40 19.07
N SER A 156 -16.34 6.32 19.75
CA SER A 156 -17.78 6.58 19.56
C SER A 156 -18.10 7.21 18.20
N TRP A 157 -17.09 7.67 17.45
CA TRP A 157 -17.26 8.07 16.05
C TRP A 157 -17.90 6.98 15.19
N VAL A 158 -17.68 5.70 15.54
CA VAL A 158 -18.28 4.56 14.84
C VAL A 158 -19.81 4.64 14.88
N ASP A 159 -20.41 4.98 16.02
CA ASP A 159 -21.87 5.06 16.16
C ASP A 159 -22.47 6.22 15.33
N VAL A 160 -21.80 7.37 15.32
CA VAL A 160 -22.19 8.53 14.49
C VAL A 160 -22.10 8.18 13.00
N LEU A 161 -20.97 7.64 12.55
CA LEU A 161 -20.76 7.31 11.14
C LEU A 161 -21.64 6.14 10.68
N LYS A 162 -21.92 5.16 11.54
CA LYS A 162 -22.92 4.12 11.25
C LYS A 162 -24.30 4.72 11.06
N CYS A 163 -24.71 5.66 11.91
CA CYS A 163 -25.97 6.36 11.73
C CYS A 163 -26.04 7.07 10.37
N ILE A 164 -24.96 7.76 9.95
CA ILE A 164 -24.90 8.42 8.63
C ILE A 164 -25.00 7.41 7.49
N SER A 165 -24.24 6.30 7.57
CA SER A 165 -24.26 5.22 6.57
C SER A 165 -25.65 4.61 6.40
N GLN A 166 -26.35 4.35 7.52
CA GLN A 166 -27.69 3.77 7.49
C GLN A 166 -28.76 4.79 7.09
N LEU A 167 -28.57 6.07 7.42
CA LEU A 167 -29.42 7.15 6.95
C LEU A 167 -29.39 7.26 5.43
N GLU A 168 -28.21 7.21 4.82
CA GLU A 168 -28.05 7.21 3.36
C GLU A 168 -28.74 5.99 2.71
N LEU A 169 -28.58 4.80 3.31
CA LEU A 169 -29.27 3.59 2.85
C LEU A 169 -30.81 3.76 2.90
N ALA A 170 -31.32 4.32 4.00
CA ALA A 170 -32.74 4.54 4.17
C ALA A 170 -33.28 5.53 3.12
N GLN A 171 -32.55 6.62 2.85
CA GLN A 171 -32.90 7.60 1.83
C GLN A 171 -32.91 7.01 0.41
N LEU A 172 -31.94 6.15 0.07
CA LEU A 172 -31.91 5.41 -1.20
C LEU A 172 -33.15 4.54 -1.40
N ILE A 173 -33.55 3.81 -0.35
CA ILE A 173 -34.74 2.95 -0.38
C ILE A 173 -36.02 3.79 -0.50
N GLY A 174 -36.13 4.87 0.28
CA GLY A 174 -37.34 5.69 0.37
C GLY A 174 -37.60 6.60 -0.83
N THR A 175 -36.55 7.10 -1.49
CA THR A 175 -36.73 8.02 -2.63
C THR A 175 -36.84 7.30 -3.98
N GLY A 176 -36.38 6.05 -4.08
CA GLY A 176 -36.30 5.33 -5.36
C GLY A 176 -35.38 6.00 -6.40
N VAL A 177 -34.66 7.07 -6.01
CA VAL A 177 -33.83 7.91 -6.87
C VAL A 177 -32.36 7.59 -6.64
N ARG A 178 -31.65 7.39 -7.76
CA ARG A 178 -30.22 7.13 -7.86
C ARG A 178 -29.40 8.31 -7.29
N PRO A 179 -28.22 8.09 -6.66
CA PRO A 179 -27.24 9.17 -6.49
C PRO A 179 -26.73 9.58 -7.88
N SER A 180 -26.79 10.87 -8.19
CA SER A 180 -26.48 11.44 -9.52
C SER A 180 -24.99 11.34 -9.93
N ASN A 181 -24.11 10.73 -9.13
CA ASN A 181 -22.66 10.72 -9.36
C ASN A 181 -22.03 9.30 -9.46
N SER A 182 -22.82 8.26 -9.71
CA SER A 182 -22.29 6.90 -9.92
C SER A 182 -22.01 6.62 -11.41
N PRO A 183 -20.87 6.02 -11.78
CA PRO A 183 -20.64 5.52 -13.13
C PRO A 183 -21.72 4.48 -13.47
N ALA A 184 -22.13 4.43 -14.73
CA ALA A 184 -23.25 3.63 -15.22
C ALA A 184 -23.22 2.17 -14.74
N PHE A 185 -24.06 1.83 -13.76
CA PHE A 185 -24.38 0.46 -13.37
C PHE A 185 -25.67 0.00 -14.03
N ASN A 186 -25.64 -1.21 -14.60
CA ASN A 186 -26.76 -1.85 -15.29
C ASN A 186 -28.02 -1.95 -14.43
N ASP A 187 -29.17 -1.81 -15.09
CA ASP A 187 -30.56 -1.64 -14.62
C ASP A 187 -31.09 -2.69 -13.62
N SER A 188 -30.35 -3.75 -13.34
CA SER A 188 -30.81 -4.90 -12.55
C SER A 188 -30.54 -4.78 -11.05
N SER A 189 -29.61 -3.97 -10.57
CA SER A 189 -29.27 -3.97 -9.13
C SER A 189 -30.35 -3.36 -8.24
N ALA A 190 -30.96 -2.23 -8.63
CA ALA A 190 -31.94 -1.50 -7.82
C ALA A 190 -33.28 -2.26 -7.64
N GLN A 191 -33.76 -2.91 -8.70
CA GLN A 191 -34.91 -3.82 -8.61
C GLN A 191 -34.60 -5.06 -7.75
N TYR A 192 -33.33 -5.47 -7.67
CA TYR A 192 -32.89 -6.54 -6.80
C TYR A 192 -32.64 -6.08 -5.36
N VAL A 193 -32.29 -4.82 -5.08
CA VAL A 193 -32.25 -4.28 -3.70
C VAL A 193 -33.65 -4.32 -3.07
N LEU A 194 -34.69 -3.93 -3.83
CA LEU A 194 -36.08 -4.08 -3.39
C LEU A 194 -36.50 -5.55 -3.22
N LYS A 195 -36.02 -6.47 -4.07
CA LYS A 195 -36.39 -7.91 -4.00
C LYS A 195 -35.58 -8.76 -3.01
N SER A 196 -34.34 -8.37 -2.70
CA SER A 196 -33.43 -9.07 -1.78
C SER A 196 -33.58 -8.63 -0.33
N ALA A 197 -34.13 -7.43 -0.09
CA ALA A 197 -34.83 -7.12 1.14
C ALA A 197 -36.17 -7.86 1.12
N SER A 198 -36.12 -9.16 1.39
CA SER A 198 -37.21 -10.14 1.26
C SER A 198 -38.44 -9.91 2.17
N HIS A 199 -38.76 -8.68 2.56
CA HIS A 199 -39.93 -8.34 3.36
C HIS A 199 -40.38 -6.85 3.30
N VAL A 200 -40.06 -6.08 2.27
CA VAL A 200 -40.54 -4.68 2.17
C VAL A 200 -41.85 -4.63 1.38
N ASP A 201 -42.98 -4.49 2.09
CA ASP A 201 -44.31 -4.33 1.51
C ASP A 201 -44.52 -2.90 0.96
N GLU A 202 -45.41 -2.73 -0.02
CA GLU A 202 -45.64 -1.44 -0.72
C GLU A 202 -46.11 -0.33 0.25
N ARG A 203 -46.86 -0.73 1.30
CA ARG A 203 -47.28 0.15 2.41
C ARG A 203 -46.12 0.56 3.32
N MET A 204 -45.14 -0.32 3.54
CA MET A 204 -43.94 -0.02 4.31
C MET A 204 -43.11 1.03 3.56
N LEU A 205 -42.97 0.87 2.23
CA LEU A 205 -42.29 1.83 1.37
C LEU A 205 -42.93 3.22 1.43
N GLN A 206 -44.26 3.30 1.41
CA GLN A 206 -45.00 4.56 1.50
C GLN A 206 -44.87 5.24 2.87
N SER A 207 -44.95 4.48 3.97
CA SER A 207 -44.71 5.00 5.33
C SER A 207 -43.26 5.48 5.54
N LEU A 208 -42.31 4.76 4.94
CA LEU A 208 -40.90 5.16 4.91
C LEU A 208 -40.75 6.45 4.11
N GLN A 209 -41.41 6.60 2.98
CA GLN A 209 -41.31 7.78 2.13
C GLN A 209 -41.88 9.04 2.80
N GLU A 210 -42.97 8.92 3.57
CA GLU A 210 -43.54 10.02 4.37
C GLU A 210 -42.65 10.41 5.56
N CYS A 211 -42.13 9.44 6.33
CA CYS A 211 -41.20 9.73 7.44
C CYS A 211 -39.83 10.19 6.95
N LEU A 212 -39.37 9.68 5.81
CA LEU A 212 -38.04 9.98 5.28
C LEU A 212 -37.96 11.37 4.62
N GLY A 213 -39.10 11.97 4.25
CA GLY A 213 -39.18 13.34 3.74
C GLY A 213 -38.59 14.40 4.69
N GLU A 214 -38.61 14.16 6.01
CA GLU A 214 -37.96 15.03 7.00
C GLU A 214 -36.46 14.71 7.19
N THR A 215 -36.02 13.48 6.97
CA THR A 215 -34.58 13.13 6.96
C THR A 215 -33.87 13.48 5.67
N THR A 216 -34.59 13.60 4.55
CA THR A 216 -34.11 14.26 3.33
C THR A 216 -34.20 15.78 3.42
N SER A 217 -34.69 16.32 4.55
CA SER A 217 -34.68 17.77 4.76
C SER A 217 -33.27 18.32 4.62
N GLN A 218 -33.18 19.48 4.00
CA GLN A 218 -31.93 20.21 3.80
C GLN A 218 -31.12 20.32 5.11
N SER A 219 -31.79 20.39 6.26
CA SER A 219 -31.16 20.49 7.58
C SER A 219 -30.27 19.29 7.93
N VAL A 220 -30.74 18.06 7.65
CA VAL A 220 -30.01 16.83 8.00
C VAL A 220 -28.87 16.61 7.01
N VAL A 221 -29.11 16.83 5.72
CA VAL A 221 -28.07 16.75 4.68
C VAL A 221 -26.93 17.73 4.99
N VAL A 222 -27.26 18.99 5.32
CA VAL A 222 -26.27 20.00 5.71
C VAL A 222 -25.52 19.59 6.98
N ALA A 223 -26.17 18.95 7.96
CA ALA A 223 -25.51 18.48 9.16
C ALA A 223 -24.50 17.35 8.86
N VAL A 224 -24.85 16.40 8.00
CA VAL A 224 -23.94 15.33 7.54
C VAL A 224 -22.74 15.91 6.80
N ASP A 225 -22.96 16.84 5.86
CA ASP A 225 -21.88 17.48 5.12
C ASP A 225 -20.96 18.29 6.03
N LYS A 226 -21.51 18.97 7.04
CA LYS A 226 -20.72 19.68 8.06
C LYS A 226 -19.78 18.75 8.81
N ILE A 227 -20.20 17.54 9.17
CA ILE A 227 -19.33 16.56 9.84
C ILE A 227 -18.14 16.19 8.93
N PHE A 228 -18.40 15.85 7.67
CA PHE A 228 -17.33 15.46 6.76
C PHE A 228 -16.38 16.63 6.42
N GLN A 229 -16.90 17.81 6.10
CA GLN A 229 -16.08 19.00 5.86
C GLN A 229 -15.33 19.46 7.13
N GLY A 230 -15.99 19.32 8.28
CA GLY A 230 -15.46 19.60 9.61
C GLY A 230 -14.32 18.69 10.04
N SER A 231 -14.09 17.55 9.36
CA SER A 231 -12.95 16.67 9.61
C SER A 231 -11.60 17.40 9.56
N SER A 232 -11.48 18.45 8.73
CA SER A 232 -10.30 19.32 8.63
C SER A 232 -10.04 20.18 9.89
N LYS A 233 -11.07 20.40 10.71
CA LYS A 233 -11.01 21.18 11.97
C LYS A 233 -10.74 20.30 13.20
N LEU A 234 -10.85 18.98 13.07
CA LEU A 234 -10.51 18.06 14.16
C LEU A 234 -9.03 18.20 14.53
N ASP A 235 -8.70 17.97 15.80
CA ASP A 235 -7.30 17.91 16.23
C ASP A 235 -6.58 16.66 15.67
N GLY A 236 -5.27 16.58 15.87
CA GLY A 236 -4.43 15.54 15.29
C GLY A 236 -4.72 14.12 15.78
N ASP A 237 -5.27 13.95 16.98
CA ASP A 237 -5.62 12.63 17.52
C ASP A 237 -7.07 12.26 17.16
N ALA A 238 -7.98 13.23 17.27
CA ALA A 238 -9.39 13.06 16.95
C ALA A 238 -9.61 12.70 15.48
N VAL A 239 -8.90 13.35 14.54
CA VAL A 239 -9.01 13.03 13.11
C VAL A 239 -8.59 11.59 12.80
N VAL A 240 -7.61 11.04 13.53
CA VAL A 240 -7.18 9.65 13.35
C VAL A 240 -8.28 8.70 13.85
N GLN A 241 -8.94 9.01 14.97
CA GLN A 241 -10.07 8.20 15.45
C GLN A 241 -11.27 8.28 14.50
N PHE A 242 -11.59 9.47 13.99
CA PHE A 242 -12.60 9.69 12.96
C PHE A 242 -12.36 8.83 11.73
N VAL A 243 -11.14 8.87 11.18
CA VAL A 243 -10.77 8.10 9.98
C VAL A 243 -10.78 6.59 10.23
N ARG A 244 -10.35 6.11 11.42
CA ARG A 244 -10.49 4.69 11.77
C ARG A 244 -11.95 4.25 11.81
N ALA A 245 -12.80 5.04 12.44
CA ALA A 245 -14.22 4.76 12.49
C ALA A 245 -14.83 4.74 11.07
N LEU A 246 -14.45 5.70 10.22
CA LEU A 246 -14.88 5.78 8.83
C LEU A 246 -14.49 4.53 8.02
N CYS A 247 -13.23 4.11 8.12
CA CYS A 247 -12.76 2.88 7.47
C CYS A 247 -13.46 1.63 8.01
N ASN A 248 -13.77 1.57 9.31
CA ASN A 248 -14.51 0.45 9.89
C ASN A 248 -15.93 0.36 9.32
N VAL A 249 -16.67 1.47 9.27
CA VAL A 249 -18.02 1.50 8.69
C VAL A 249 -17.98 1.17 7.21
N SER A 250 -17.01 1.70 6.47
CA SER A 250 -16.83 1.34 5.05
C SER A 250 -16.58 -0.16 4.86
N MET A 251 -15.75 -0.80 5.69
CA MET A 251 -15.55 -2.26 5.60
C MET A 251 -16.85 -3.05 5.84
N GLU A 252 -17.72 -2.60 6.76
CA GLU A 252 -19.03 -3.22 6.97
C GLU A 252 -19.94 -3.06 5.72
N GLU A 253 -19.91 -1.90 5.08
CA GLU A 253 -20.65 -1.66 3.82
C GLU A 253 -20.17 -2.57 2.69
N LEU A 254 -18.85 -2.69 2.50
CA LEU A 254 -18.24 -3.50 1.45
C LEU A 254 -18.39 -5.00 1.70
N ALA A 255 -18.55 -5.43 2.95
CA ALA A 255 -18.76 -6.82 3.34
C ALA A 255 -20.23 -7.27 3.25
N THR A 256 -21.16 -6.37 2.88
CA THR A 256 -22.59 -6.71 2.78
C THR A 256 -22.83 -7.68 1.63
N ALA A 257 -23.18 -8.93 1.96
CA ALA A 257 -23.36 -10.01 0.99
C ALA A 257 -24.49 -9.69 -0.01
N GLY A 258 -24.20 -9.83 -1.31
CA GLY A 258 -25.15 -9.63 -2.40
C GLY A 258 -25.37 -8.18 -2.83
N ASN A 259 -25.09 -7.20 -1.96
CA ASN A 259 -25.27 -5.78 -2.27
C ASN A 259 -24.25 -4.90 -1.51
N PRO A 260 -22.97 -4.91 -1.90
CA PRO A 260 -21.96 -4.06 -1.27
C PRO A 260 -22.23 -2.59 -1.60
N ARG A 261 -22.12 -1.72 -0.60
CA ARG A 261 -22.22 -0.26 -0.78
C ARG A 261 -20.86 0.39 -0.69
N MET A 262 -20.67 1.46 -1.46
CA MET A 262 -19.41 2.21 -1.51
C MET A 262 -19.54 3.63 -0.96
N PHE A 263 -20.64 3.97 -0.28
CA PHE A 263 -20.89 5.33 0.19
C PHE A 263 -19.77 5.84 1.09
N MET A 264 -19.38 5.08 2.12
CA MET A 264 -18.29 5.47 2.99
C MET A 264 -16.93 5.40 2.30
N LEU A 265 -16.75 4.50 1.31
CA LEU A 265 -15.54 4.47 0.51
C LEU A 265 -15.37 5.75 -0.33
N GLN A 266 -16.46 6.28 -0.90
CA GLN A 266 -16.46 7.58 -1.58
C GLN A 266 -16.14 8.72 -0.60
N LYS A 267 -16.75 8.72 0.59
CA LYS A 267 -16.46 9.71 1.62
C LYS A 267 -15.01 9.65 2.11
N ILE A 268 -14.40 8.47 2.16
CA ILE A 268 -12.96 8.34 2.45
C ILE A 268 -12.12 9.14 1.45
N VAL A 269 -12.47 9.16 0.16
CA VAL A 269 -11.76 9.94 -0.85
C VAL A 269 -11.88 11.45 -0.58
N GLU A 270 -13.10 11.94 -0.32
CA GLU A 270 -13.33 13.35 0.02
C GLU A 270 -12.55 13.78 1.29
N ILE A 271 -12.63 12.95 2.34
CA ILE A 271 -11.94 13.19 3.61
C ILE A 271 -10.42 13.19 3.43
N SER A 272 -9.90 12.35 2.53
CA SER A 272 -8.49 12.34 2.18
C SER A 272 -8.08 13.69 1.59
N PHE A 273 -8.87 14.28 0.68
CA PHE A 273 -8.60 15.60 0.13
C PHE A 273 -8.64 16.71 1.19
N TYR A 274 -9.67 16.75 2.03
CA TYR A 274 -9.80 17.79 3.06
C TYR A 274 -8.66 17.79 4.08
N ASN A 275 -8.10 16.61 4.37
CA ASN A 275 -7.09 16.44 5.41
C ASN A 275 -5.65 16.35 4.87
N MET A 276 -5.47 16.27 3.54
CA MET A 276 -4.15 16.20 2.93
C MET A 276 -3.28 17.39 3.32
N GLY A 277 -3.86 18.59 3.47
CA GLY A 277 -3.17 19.82 3.85
C GLY A 277 -2.57 19.86 5.25
N ARG A 278 -2.84 18.87 6.11
CA ARG A 278 -2.35 18.83 7.50
C ARG A 278 -0.82 18.70 7.58
N ILE A 279 -0.30 18.95 8.79
CA ILE A 279 1.09 18.70 9.14
C ILE A 279 1.46 17.25 8.82
N ARG A 280 2.64 17.04 8.22
CA ARG A 280 3.08 15.76 7.66
C ARG A 280 2.98 14.59 8.65
N LEU A 281 3.30 14.80 9.94
CA LEU A 281 3.18 13.77 10.98
C LEU A 281 1.73 13.32 11.23
N GLN A 282 0.79 14.27 11.28
CA GLN A 282 -0.63 13.95 11.42
C GLN A 282 -1.14 13.23 10.16
N TRP A 283 -0.76 13.73 8.98
CA TRP A 283 -1.12 13.09 7.72
C TRP A 283 -0.59 11.66 7.62
N SER A 284 0.66 11.40 8.03
CA SER A 284 1.23 10.06 8.04
C SER A 284 0.40 9.10 8.90
N ARG A 285 -0.05 9.54 10.09
CA ARG A 285 -0.94 8.73 10.96
C ARG A 285 -2.32 8.50 10.34
N ILE A 286 -2.88 9.49 9.64
CA ILE A 286 -4.14 9.35 8.89
C ILE A 286 -3.95 8.35 7.75
N TRP A 287 -2.90 8.52 6.95
CA TRP A 287 -2.61 7.67 5.79
C TRP A 287 -2.28 6.24 6.17
N ALA A 288 -1.66 5.99 7.32
CA ALA A 288 -1.45 4.63 7.82
C ALA A 288 -2.79 3.85 7.96
N VAL A 289 -3.88 4.54 8.30
CA VAL A 289 -5.22 3.95 8.39
C VAL A 289 -5.86 3.87 7.00
N LEU A 290 -5.83 4.96 6.23
CA LEU A 290 -6.44 5.04 4.90
C LEU A 290 -5.80 4.10 3.89
N GLY A 291 -4.47 4.08 3.82
CA GLY A 291 -3.70 3.22 2.92
C GLY A 291 -3.99 1.74 3.18
N GLU A 292 -4.10 1.33 4.45
CA GLU A 292 -4.49 -0.04 4.79
C GLU A 292 -5.94 -0.36 4.39
N HIS A 293 -6.84 0.61 4.46
CA HIS A 293 -8.20 0.44 3.95
C HIS A 293 -8.23 0.33 2.42
N PHE A 294 -7.48 1.18 1.70
CA PHE A 294 -7.34 1.10 0.24
C PHE A 294 -6.68 -0.20 -0.21
N ASN A 295 -5.73 -0.76 0.55
CA ASN A 295 -5.19 -2.10 0.28
C ASN A 295 -6.31 -3.16 0.27
N LYS A 296 -7.20 -3.12 1.26
CA LYS A 296 -8.32 -4.07 1.37
C LYS A 296 -9.36 -3.86 0.27
N ALA A 297 -9.72 -2.60 -0.01
CA ALA A 297 -10.69 -2.27 -1.04
C ALA A 297 -10.16 -2.61 -2.46
N GLY A 298 -8.91 -2.27 -2.76
CA GLY A 298 -8.25 -2.57 -4.03
C GLY A 298 -7.99 -4.06 -4.28
N CYS A 299 -7.90 -4.87 -3.21
CA CYS A 299 -7.81 -6.33 -3.30
C CYS A 299 -9.17 -7.03 -3.13
N ASN A 300 -10.29 -6.30 -3.16
CA ASN A 300 -11.61 -6.91 -3.03
C ASN A 300 -11.91 -7.81 -4.24
N ALA A 301 -12.62 -8.92 -4.00
CA ALA A 301 -13.05 -9.84 -5.06
C ALA A 301 -14.09 -9.22 -6.00
N ASN A 302 -14.83 -8.20 -5.53
CA ASN A 302 -15.70 -7.42 -6.38
C ASN A 302 -14.88 -6.38 -7.17
N GLU A 303 -14.81 -6.59 -8.49
CA GLU A 303 -14.01 -5.78 -9.41
C GLU A 303 -14.43 -4.31 -9.41
N THR A 304 -15.71 -4.00 -9.20
CA THR A 304 -16.19 -2.61 -9.09
C THR A 304 -15.53 -1.89 -7.92
N ILE A 305 -15.45 -2.55 -6.76
CA ILE A 305 -14.87 -1.97 -5.54
C ILE A 305 -13.37 -1.79 -5.75
N ALA A 306 -12.70 -2.80 -6.31
CA ALA A 306 -11.28 -2.75 -6.60
C ALA A 306 -10.94 -1.63 -7.59
N HIS A 307 -11.70 -1.54 -8.70
CA HIS A 307 -11.54 -0.51 -9.72
C HIS A 307 -11.73 0.90 -9.14
N PHE A 308 -12.80 1.12 -8.36
CA PHE A 308 -13.04 2.39 -7.69
C PHE A 308 -11.89 2.76 -6.75
N ALA A 309 -11.39 1.81 -5.96
CA ALA A 309 -10.30 2.04 -5.02
C ALA A 309 -9.00 2.41 -5.73
N VAL A 310 -8.66 1.74 -6.83
CA VAL A 310 -7.47 2.04 -7.63
C VAL A 310 -7.56 3.42 -8.30
N ASP A 311 -8.72 3.78 -8.87
CA ASP A 311 -8.89 5.12 -9.44
C ASP A 311 -8.87 6.21 -8.36
N ALA A 312 -9.48 5.99 -7.21
CA ALA A 312 -9.39 6.90 -6.07
C ALA A 312 -7.93 7.10 -5.61
N LEU A 313 -7.15 6.02 -5.51
CA LEU A 313 -5.72 6.10 -5.22
C LEU A 313 -4.98 6.93 -6.27
N ARG A 314 -5.30 6.78 -7.57
CA ARG A 314 -4.71 7.58 -8.65
C ARG A 314 -5.01 9.06 -8.47
N GLN A 315 -6.28 9.42 -8.26
CA GLN A 315 -6.69 10.82 -8.06
C GLN A 315 -5.98 11.46 -6.86
N LEU A 316 -5.94 10.75 -5.73
CA LEU A 316 -5.27 11.23 -4.52
C LEU A 316 -3.75 11.34 -4.73
N SER A 317 -3.14 10.38 -5.45
CA SER A 317 -1.71 10.38 -5.72
C SER A 317 -1.29 11.54 -6.61
N MET A 318 -2.05 11.83 -7.66
CA MET A 318 -1.79 13.00 -8.53
C MET A 318 -1.79 14.29 -7.70
N LYS A 319 -2.79 14.48 -6.83
CA LYS A 319 -2.86 15.66 -5.96
C LYS A 319 -1.75 15.69 -4.90
N PHE A 320 -1.36 14.53 -4.39
CA PHE A 320 -0.31 14.42 -3.39
C PHE A 320 1.07 14.77 -3.97
N LEU A 321 1.36 14.32 -5.19
CA LEU A 321 2.62 14.58 -5.89
C LEU A 321 2.81 16.08 -6.19
N GLU A 322 1.74 16.82 -6.51
CA GLU A 322 1.80 18.29 -6.71
C GLU A 322 2.40 19.04 -5.52
N ARG A 323 2.28 18.51 -4.29
CA ARG A 323 2.81 19.13 -3.07
C ARG A 323 4.32 18.98 -2.92
N GLY A 324 4.94 18.12 -3.73
CA GLY A 324 6.35 17.77 -3.60
C GLY A 324 6.66 16.99 -2.32
N GLU A 325 7.89 16.49 -2.30
CA GLU A 325 8.46 15.77 -1.17
C GLU A 325 9.59 16.59 -0.55
N LEU A 326 9.65 16.57 0.79
CA LEU A 326 10.71 17.24 1.54
C LEU A 326 11.96 16.36 1.50
N HIS A 327 13.13 16.97 1.40
CA HIS A 327 14.41 16.26 1.51
C HIS A 327 14.46 15.44 2.81
N ASN A 328 15.00 14.21 2.73
CA ASN A 328 15.11 13.22 3.81
C ASN A 328 13.80 12.59 4.30
N PHE A 329 12.66 12.90 3.69
CA PHE A 329 11.40 12.20 3.95
C PHE A 329 10.95 11.41 2.72
N ARG A 330 10.33 10.25 2.96
CA ARG A 330 9.90 9.31 1.90
C ARG A 330 8.39 9.11 1.91
N PHE A 331 7.65 10.22 1.98
CA PHE A 331 6.20 10.18 2.05
C PHE A 331 5.56 9.62 0.79
N GLN A 332 6.14 9.87 -0.39
CA GLN A 332 5.62 9.32 -1.65
C GLN A 332 5.74 7.80 -1.67
N LYS A 333 6.86 7.26 -1.14
CA LYS A 333 7.05 5.82 -1.01
C LYS A 333 5.93 5.13 -0.23
N ASP A 334 5.56 5.69 0.92
CA ASP A 334 4.46 5.14 1.73
C ASP A 334 3.10 5.43 1.09
N PHE A 335 2.95 6.55 0.39
CA PHE A 335 1.73 6.94 -0.28
C PHE A 335 1.36 6.01 -1.45
N LEU A 336 2.34 5.67 -2.29
CA LEU A 336 2.15 4.87 -3.50
C LEU A 336 2.21 3.36 -3.25
N ARG A 337 2.61 2.93 -2.06
CA ARG A 337 2.70 1.51 -1.66
C ARG A 337 1.43 0.69 -1.91
N PRO A 338 0.19 1.21 -1.77
CA PRO A 338 -1.01 0.46 -2.07
C PRO A 338 -1.05 -0.11 -3.49
N PHE A 339 -0.52 0.59 -4.50
CA PHE A 339 -0.48 0.08 -5.87
C PHE A 339 0.37 -1.19 -6.00
N GLU A 340 1.51 -1.27 -5.29
CA GLU A 340 2.32 -2.50 -5.26
C GLU A 340 1.55 -3.66 -4.63
N ILE A 341 0.85 -3.40 -3.52
CA ILE A 341 0.08 -4.41 -2.80
C ILE A 341 -1.05 -4.93 -3.69
N ILE A 342 -1.76 -4.04 -4.38
CA ILE A 342 -2.88 -4.39 -5.26
C ILE A 342 -2.37 -5.16 -6.48
N MET A 343 -1.31 -4.69 -7.16
CA MET A 343 -0.72 -5.37 -8.31
C MET A 343 -0.28 -6.81 -8.00
N ASN A 344 0.25 -7.04 -6.79
CA ASN A 344 0.71 -8.35 -6.35
C ASN A 344 -0.44 -9.28 -5.93
N LYS A 345 -1.46 -8.75 -5.24
CA LYS A 345 -2.51 -9.58 -4.60
C LYS A 345 -3.78 -9.74 -5.43
N ASN A 346 -4.14 -8.76 -6.24
CA ASN A 346 -5.35 -8.83 -7.05
C ASN A 346 -5.10 -9.71 -8.29
N ARG A 347 -5.99 -10.66 -8.54
CA ARG A 347 -5.88 -11.62 -9.65
C ARG A 347 -6.62 -11.18 -10.91
N SER A 348 -7.49 -10.18 -10.82
CA SER A 348 -8.21 -9.64 -11.98
C SER A 348 -7.24 -8.93 -12.91
N LEU A 349 -7.24 -9.32 -14.19
CA LEU A 349 -6.38 -8.74 -15.22
C LEU A 349 -6.70 -7.26 -15.42
N GLU A 350 -7.99 -6.92 -15.53
CA GLU A 350 -8.48 -5.55 -15.69
C GLU A 350 -8.01 -4.63 -14.54
N CYS A 351 -8.00 -5.15 -13.30
CA CYS A 351 -7.52 -4.40 -12.15
C CYS A 351 -6.00 -4.16 -12.22
N ARG A 352 -5.22 -5.17 -12.65
CA ARG A 352 -3.76 -5.04 -12.80
C ARG A 352 -3.40 -4.09 -13.94
N GLU A 353 -4.10 -4.16 -15.07
CA GLU A 353 -4.00 -3.19 -16.16
C GLU A 353 -4.29 -1.77 -15.68
N LEU A 354 -5.37 -1.57 -14.91
CA LEU A 354 -5.68 -0.27 -14.35
C LEU A 354 -4.57 0.25 -13.43
N VAL A 355 -3.95 -0.60 -12.60
CA VAL A 355 -2.82 -0.20 -11.75
C VAL A 355 -1.64 0.28 -12.60
N VAL A 356 -1.29 -0.45 -13.67
CA VAL A 356 -0.23 -0.05 -14.61
C VAL A 356 -0.59 1.27 -15.29
N ALA A 357 -1.81 1.42 -15.79
CA ALA A 357 -2.29 2.65 -16.42
C ALA A 357 -2.24 3.86 -15.45
N CYS A 358 -2.59 3.65 -14.18
CA CYS A 358 -2.48 4.68 -13.15
C CYS A 358 -1.03 5.11 -12.93
N MET A 359 -0.10 4.17 -12.86
CA MET A 359 1.34 4.44 -12.74
C MET A 359 1.87 5.20 -13.95
N THR A 360 1.53 4.75 -15.16
CA THR A 360 1.88 5.44 -16.41
C THR A 360 1.37 6.87 -16.44
N HIS A 361 0.12 7.10 -16.06
CA HIS A 361 -0.46 8.43 -16.00
C HIS A 361 0.28 9.35 -15.01
N MET A 362 0.64 8.84 -13.82
CA MET A 362 1.40 9.59 -12.82
C MET A 362 2.79 9.97 -13.33
N VAL A 363 3.51 9.03 -13.94
CA VAL A 363 4.83 9.28 -14.54
C VAL A 363 4.74 10.36 -15.62
N ASN A 364 3.83 10.19 -16.58
CA ASN A 364 3.70 11.13 -17.71
C ASN A 364 3.32 12.55 -17.27
N SER A 365 2.56 12.68 -16.18
CA SER A 365 2.08 13.99 -15.71
C SER A 365 3.00 14.66 -14.70
N HIS A 366 3.73 13.89 -13.89
CA HIS A 366 4.40 14.37 -12.69
C HIS A 366 5.81 13.80 -12.46
N TRP A 367 6.50 13.26 -13.48
CA TRP A 367 7.84 12.69 -13.31
C TRP A 367 8.81 13.62 -12.56
N ASN A 368 8.73 14.94 -12.77
CA ASN A 368 9.58 15.94 -12.12
C ASN A 368 9.25 16.19 -10.63
N LYS A 369 8.16 15.60 -10.14
CA LYS A 369 7.74 15.64 -8.73
C LYS A 369 7.91 14.29 -8.04
N ILE A 370 8.13 13.20 -8.78
CA ILE A 370 8.39 11.89 -8.20
C ILE A 370 9.84 11.84 -7.72
N ILE A 371 10.02 11.48 -6.44
CA ILE A 371 11.33 11.33 -5.78
C ILE A 371 11.37 9.93 -5.14
N SER A 372 10.94 9.77 -3.88
CA SER A 372 10.91 8.44 -3.25
C SER A 372 9.87 7.50 -3.85
N GLY A 373 8.88 8.04 -4.57
CA GLY A 373 7.85 7.28 -5.28
C GLY A 373 8.36 6.44 -6.44
N TRP A 374 9.57 6.73 -6.98
CA TRP A 374 10.15 5.96 -8.08
C TRP A 374 10.29 4.48 -7.74
N LYS A 375 10.59 4.17 -6.48
CA LYS A 375 10.70 2.80 -5.99
C LYS A 375 9.41 2.00 -6.20
N ASN A 376 8.26 2.62 -5.92
CA ASN A 376 6.95 1.97 -6.11
C ASN A 376 6.63 1.80 -7.59
N VAL A 377 6.94 2.81 -8.41
CA VAL A 377 6.75 2.76 -9.87
C VAL A 377 7.51 1.57 -10.46
N PHE A 378 8.82 1.46 -10.18
CA PHE A 378 9.62 0.35 -10.69
C PHE A 378 9.22 -1.00 -10.08
N SER A 379 8.77 -1.05 -8.82
CA SER A 379 8.25 -2.30 -8.24
C SER A 379 6.99 -2.78 -8.97
N VAL A 380 6.04 -1.88 -9.25
CA VAL A 380 4.83 -2.21 -10.04
C VAL A 380 5.20 -2.67 -11.45
N PHE A 381 6.10 -1.96 -12.13
CA PHE A 381 6.52 -2.35 -13.48
C PHE A 381 7.35 -3.64 -13.50
N THR A 382 8.11 -3.95 -12.44
CA THR A 382 8.77 -5.25 -12.30
C THR A 382 7.75 -6.39 -12.22
N MET A 383 6.66 -6.21 -11.45
CA MET A 383 5.57 -7.20 -11.40
C MET A 383 4.78 -7.29 -12.71
N ALA A 384 4.67 -6.18 -13.45
CA ALA A 384 4.08 -6.15 -14.79
C ALA A 384 4.98 -6.89 -15.80
N ALA A 385 6.29 -6.72 -15.71
CA ALA A 385 7.27 -7.34 -16.60
C ALA A 385 7.23 -8.87 -16.58
N GLY A 386 6.89 -9.47 -15.44
CA GLY A 386 6.68 -10.92 -15.32
C GLY A 386 5.30 -11.43 -15.76
N SER A 387 4.43 -10.57 -16.30
CA SER A 387 3.11 -10.97 -16.81
C SER A 387 3.21 -11.69 -18.16
N ASN A 388 2.22 -12.51 -18.47
CA ASN A 388 2.05 -13.11 -19.80
C ASN A 388 1.12 -12.27 -20.70
N ASP A 389 0.50 -11.23 -20.14
CA ASP A 389 -0.42 -10.37 -20.85
C ASP A 389 0.30 -9.26 -21.62
N SER A 390 0.02 -9.13 -22.92
CA SER A 390 0.69 -8.19 -23.82
C SER A 390 0.46 -6.75 -23.41
N ASP A 391 -0.79 -6.37 -23.10
CA ASP A 391 -1.16 -5.00 -22.81
C ASP A 391 -0.50 -4.51 -21.51
N ILE A 392 -0.46 -5.37 -20.48
CA ILE A 392 0.26 -5.07 -19.23
C ILE A 392 1.76 -4.87 -19.48
N VAL A 393 2.40 -5.81 -20.18
CA VAL A 393 3.86 -5.79 -20.39
C VAL A 393 4.27 -4.62 -21.28
N GLU A 394 3.58 -4.42 -22.40
CA GLU A 394 3.87 -3.36 -23.35
C GLU A 394 3.67 -1.97 -22.73
N ASN A 395 2.55 -1.71 -22.04
CA ASN A 395 2.31 -0.41 -21.41
C ASN A 395 3.35 -0.10 -20.32
N ALA A 396 3.67 -1.08 -19.48
CA ALA A 396 4.70 -0.92 -18.45
C ALA A 396 6.09 -0.70 -19.07
N PHE A 397 6.41 -1.42 -20.15
CA PHE A 397 7.69 -1.28 -20.84
C PHE A 397 7.81 0.05 -21.58
N MET A 398 6.79 0.49 -22.31
CA MET A 398 6.77 1.80 -22.98
C MET A 398 7.00 2.93 -21.98
N THR A 399 6.36 2.85 -20.82
CA THR A 399 6.55 3.83 -19.75
C THR A 399 7.98 3.75 -19.18
N THR A 400 8.49 2.53 -18.95
CA THR A 400 9.87 2.33 -18.47
C THR A 400 10.89 2.88 -19.47
N ASN A 401 10.72 2.64 -20.76
CA ASN A 401 11.55 3.21 -21.82
C ASN A 401 11.52 4.74 -21.80
N TYR A 402 10.33 5.34 -21.67
CA TYR A 402 10.21 6.80 -21.51
C TYR A 402 10.99 7.31 -20.29
N ILE A 403 10.88 6.64 -19.14
CA ILE A 403 11.62 7.01 -17.92
C ILE A 403 13.13 6.97 -18.19
N ILE A 404 13.66 5.88 -18.72
CA ILE A 404 15.11 5.72 -18.93
C ILE A 404 15.62 6.63 -20.05
N SER A 405 14.90 6.77 -21.16
CA SER A 405 15.36 7.51 -22.34
C SER A 405 15.14 9.02 -22.22
N THR A 406 14.13 9.46 -21.46
CA THR A 406 13.77 10.89 -21.34
C THR A 406 13.95 11.42 -19.93
N VAL A 407 13.37 10.77 -18.92
CA VAL A 407 13.39 11.29 -17.54
C VAL A 407 14.80 11.23 -16.95
N PHE A 408 15.51 10.11 -17.07
CA PHE A 408 16.88 10.00 -16.55
C PHE A 408 17.85 10.92 -17.30
N ALA A 409 17.62 11.15 -18.60
CA ALA A 409 18.41 12.10 -19.38
C ALA A 409 18.20 13.54 -18.89
N ALA A 410 16.99 13.89 -18.47
CA ALA A 410 16.64 15.24 -18.01
C ALA A 410 17.00 15.47 -16.54
N GLU A 411 16.75 14.49 -15.66
CA GLU A 411 16.80 14.65 -14.20
C GLU A 411 17.13 13.30 -13.51
N PHE A 412 18.39 12.86 -13.63
CA PHE A 412 18.86 11.62 -13.02
C PHE A 412 18.83 11.67 -11.48
N GLY A 413 19.08 12.85 -10.88
CA GLY A 413 19.22 13.03 -9.44
C GLY A 413 18.01 12.56 -8.62
N ASN A 414 16.80 12.89 -9.08
CA ASN A 414 15.57 12.51 -8.39
C ASN A 414 15.30 11.00 -8.39
N ALA A 415 15.92 10.24 -9.30
CA ALA A 415 15.74 8.81 -9.43
C ALA A 415 16.89 7.98 -8.83
N LEU A 416 17.95 8.61 -8.30
CA LEU A 416 19.15 7.93 -7.79
C LEU A 416 18.84 6.85 -6.76
N ASP A 417 17.97 7.14 -5.79
CA ASP A 417 17.58 6.20 -4.74
C ASP A 417 16.88 4.95 -5.29
N SER A 418 16.33 5.03 -6.50
CA SER A 418 15.60 3.95 -7.19
C SER A 418 16.31 3.45 -8.45
N PHE A 419 17.57 3.85 -8.69
CA PHE A 419 18.31 3.44 -9.87
C PHE A 419 18.47 1.91 -9.96
N GLN A 420 18.83 1.28 -8.83
CA GLN A 420 18.92 -0.18 -8.77
C GLN A 420 17.57 -0.86 -9.02
N ASP A 421 16.47 -0.28 -8.51
CA ASP A 421 15.11 -0.79 -8.78
C ASP A 421 14.78 -0.68 -10.28
N ALA A 422 15.25 0.37 -10.97
CA ALA A 422 15.09 0.54 -12.41
C ALA A 422 15.87 -0.51 -13.23
N ILE A 423 17.13 -0.77 -12.89
CA ILE A 423 17.92 -1.81 -13.56
C ILE A 423 17.30 -3.18 -13.36
N LYS A 424 16.84 -3.48 -12.13
CA LYS A 424 16.13 -4.73 -11.84
C LYS A 424 14.83 -4.85 -12.65
N CYS A 425 14.08 -3.77 -12.79
CA CYS A 425 12.88 -3.74 -13.62
C CYS A 425 13.19 -4.06 -15.09
N LEU A 426 14.24 -3.48 -15.66
CA LEU A 426 14.71 -3.79 -17.02
C LEU A 426 15.18 -5.25 -17.15
N SER A 427 15.87 -5.77 -16.13
CA SER A 427 16.30 -7.18 -16.07
C SER A 427 15.11 -8.15 -16.11
N GLU A 428 14.03 -7.82 -15.41
CA GLU A 428 12.80 -8.63 -15.44
C GLU A 428 12.14 -8.61 -16.82
N PHE A 429 12.08 -7.45 -17.50
CA PHE A 429 11.63 -7.38 -18.89
C PHE A 429 12.52 -8.19 -19.84
N ALA A 430 13.84 -8.14 -19.64
CA ALA A 430 14.80 -8.94 -20.39
C ALA A 430 14.66 -10.45 -20.18
N CYS A 431 14.18 -10.87 -19.01
CA CYS A 431 13.98 -12.28 -18.68
C CYS A 431 12.61 -12.83 -19.13
N ASN A 432 11.71 -11.98 -19.64
CA ASN A 432 10.39 -12.45 -20.09
C ASN A 432 10.48 -13.11 -21.47
N ALA A 433 10.49 -14.45 -21.47
CA ALA A 433 10.64 -15.27 -22.67
C ALA A 433 9.50 -15.13 -23.70
N ASN A 434 8.36 -14.54 -23.34
CA ASN A 434 7.24 -14.33 -24.24
C ASN A 434 7.44 -13.10 -25.15
N PHE A 435 8.31 -12.16 -24.77
CA PHE A 435 8.51 -10.88 -25.45
C PHE A 435 9.99 -10.64 -25.79
N PRO A 436 10.57 -11.35 -26.78
CA PRO A 436 11.98 -11.26 -27.11
C PRO A 436 12.42 -9.88 -27.62
N ASP A 437 11.56 -9.15 -28.33
CA ASP A 437 11.88 -7.79 -28.80
C ASP A 437 12.01 -6.81 -27.63
N ILE A 438 11.07 -6.87 -26.69
CA ILE A 438 11.13 -6.14 -25.42
C ILE A 438 12.39 -6.53 -24.64
N SER A 439 12.76 -7.82 -24.67
CA SER A 439 13.95 -8.29 -23.97
C SER A 439 15.23 -7.66 -24.53
N MET A 440 15.36 -7.59 -25.85
CA MET A 440 16.51 -6.96 -26.52
C MET A 440 16.56 -5.46 -26.24
N GLU A 441 15.41 -4.78 -26.27
CA GLU A 441 15.32 -3.35 -26.00
C GLU A 441 15.60 -3.03 -24.53
N ALA A 442 15.17 -3.88 -23.59
CA ALA A 442 15.51 -3.75 -22.17
C ALA A 442 17.02 -3.84 -21.94
N ILE A 443 17.72 -4.77 -22.59
CA ILE A 443 19.19 -4.85 -22.54
C ILE A 443 19.83 -3.59 -23.14
N ARG A 444 19.28 -3.04 -24.23
CA ARG A 444 19.74 -1.76 -24.81
C ARG A 444 19.58 -0.61 -23.80
N LEU A 445 18.48 -0.57 -23.05
CA LEU A 445 18.24 0.42 -22.01
C LEU A 445 19.18 0.25 -20.81
N ILE A 446 19.50 -0.97 -20.39
CA ILE A 446 20.52 -1.22 -19.36
C ILE A 446 21.89 -0.67 -19.81
N ARG A 447 22.25 -0.83 -21.08
CA ARG A 447 23.45 -0.21 -21.65
C ARG A 447 23.39 1.32 -21.62
N LEU A 448 22.23 1.90 -21.88
CA LEU A 448 22.05 3.35 -21.76
C LEU A 448 22.22 3.80 -20.30
N CYS A 449 21.76 3.03 -19.31
CA CYS A 449 21.99 3.36 -17.91
C CYS A 449 23.48 3.48 -17.52
N ALA A 450 24.37 2.76 -18.20
CA ALA A 450 25.82 2.90 -18.02
C ALA A 450 26.33 4.31 -18.39
N THR A 451 25.74 4.96 -19.40
CA THR A 451 26.11 6.34 -19.76
C THR A 451 25.74 7.31 -18.64
N TYR A 452 24.58 7.12 -18.00
CA TYR A 452 24.16 7.97 -16.88
C TYR A 452 25.08 7.80 -15.67
N VAL A 453 25.55 6.59 -15.37
CA VAL A 453 26.52 6.37 -14.29
C VAL A 453 27.85 7.09 -14.58
N SER A 454 28.38 6.95 -15.79
CA SER A 454 29.63 7.60 -16.21
C SER A 454 29.54 9.12 -16.14
N VAL A 455 28.46 9.72 -16.67
CA VAL A 455 28.29 11.19 -16.70
C VAL A 455 28.00 11.77 -15.30
N ASN A 456 27.34 11.03 -14.42
CA ASN A 456 26.84 11.54 -13.13
C ASN A 456 27.58 10.99 -11.91
N GLN A 457 28.84 10.58 -12.04
CA GLN A 457 29.61 10.04 -10.90
C GLN A 457 29.67 10.99 -9.70
N GLN A 458 29.87 12.30 -9.94
CA GLN A 458 29.91 13.31 -8.88
C GLN A 458 28.57 13.40 -8.14
N LEU A 459 27.46 13.37 -8.88
CA LEU A 459 26.12 13.40 -8.30
C LEU A 459 25.88 12.18 -7.40
N ILE A 460 26.33 10.99 -7.80
CA ILE A 460 26.23 9.76 -6.99
C ILE A 460 27.02 9.89 -5.67
N VAL A 461 28.18 10.54 -5.70
CA VAL A 461 29.02 10.77 -4.52
C VAL A 461 28.39 11.76 -3.55
N GLU A 462 27.86 12.88 -4.07
CA GLU A 462 27.28 13.98 -3.31
C GLU A 462 25.88 13.68 -2.76
N HIS A 463 25.19 12.68 -3.33
CA HIS A 463 23.84 12.31 -2.92
C HIS A 463 23.76 11.83 -1.46
N GLN A 464 22.71 12.25 -0.76
CA GLN A 464 22.48 11.88 0.64
C GLN A 464 21.80 10.50 0.74
N TRP A 465 22.62 9.46 0.76
CA TRP A 465 22.15 8.08 0.91
C TRP A 465 21.63 7.80 2.33
N GLU A 466 20.58 6.98 2.44
CA GLU A 466 19.97 6.60 3.73
C GLU A 466 20.90 5.75 4.60
N ASP A 467 21.72 4.91 3.96
CA ASP A 467 22.68 4.06 4.64
C ASP A 467 23.86 4.92 5.10
N GLY A 468 23.77 5.46 6.32
CA GLY A 468 24.79 6.29 6.98
C GLY A 468 26.14 5.60 7.25
N ALA A 469 26.44 4.53 6.51
CA ALA A 469 27.76 3.93 6.50
C ALA A 469 28.77 4.91 5.88
N ALA A 470 29.93 5.04 6.52
CA ALA A 470 31.09 5.73 5.98
C ALA A 470 31.69 4.96 4.80
N ILE A 471 30.91 4.77 3.74
CA ILE A 471 31.35 4.21 2.47
C ILE A 471 32.19 5.30 1.81
N GLN A 472 33.41 4.94 1.40
CA GLN A 472 34.27 5.83 0.63
C GLN A 472 33.58 6.28 -0.66
N ASP A 473 33.81 7.52 -1.08
CA ASP A 473 33.13 8.11 -2.24
C ASP A 473 33.29 7.28 -3.52
N THR A 474 34.48 6.72 -3.76
CA THR A 474 34.74 5.80 -4.88
C THR A 474 33.83 4.57 -4.80
N GLN A 475 33.76 3.92 -3.64
CA GLN A 475 32.93 2.74 -3.44
C GLN A 475 31.43 3.00 -3.61
N ARG A 476 30.95 4.25 -3.40
CA ARG A 476 29.55 4.60 -3.68
C ARG A 476 29.22 4.51 -5.18
N VAL A 477 30.09 5.04 -6.04
CA VAL A 477 29.90 5.00 -7.49
C VAL A 477 29.82 3.55 -7.99
N PHE A 478 30.68 2.68 -7.46
CA PHE A 478 30.64 1.27 -7.78
C PHE A 478 29.34 0.61 -7.28
N LEU A 479 29.05 0.67 -5.98
CA LEU A 479 27.94 -0.07 -5.36
C LEU A 479 26.56 0.43 -5.82
N ARG A 480 26.41 1.72 -6.10
CA ARG A 480 25.12 2.33 -6.47
C ARG A 480 24.95 2.52 -7.98
N GLY A 481 26.04 2.55 -8.75
CA GLY A 481 26.01 2.76 -10.19
C GLY A 481 26.41 1.51 -10.98
N TRP A 482 27.70 1.18 -10.99
CA TRP A 482 28.26 0.14 -11.87
C TRP A 482 27.83 -1.28 -11.48
N PHE A 483 27.85 -1.61 -10.18
CA PHE A 483 27.56 -2.95 -9.71
C PHE A 483 26.12 -3.41 -10.03
N PRO A 484 25.05 -2.61 -9.80
CA PRO A 484 23.69 -2.98 -10.22
C PRO A 484 23.57 -3.36 -11.70
N ILE A 485 24.21 -2.60 -12.59
CA ILE A 485 24.20 -2.87 -14.04
C ILE A 485 24.86 -4.23 -14.32
N MET A 486 26.06 -4.43 -13.81
CA MET A 486 26.86 -5.64 -14.10
C MET A 486 26.23 -6.88 -13.48
N PHE A 487 25.69 -6.75 -12.26
CA PHE A 487 24.98 -7.81 -11.58
C PHE A 487 23.73 -8.23 -12.34
N GLU A 488 22.88 -7.30 -12.76
CA GLU A 488 21.64 -7.64 -13.47
C GLU A 488 21.91 -8.19 -14.87
N LEU A 489 22.90 -7.67 -15.61
CA LEU A 489 23.33 -8.28 -16.88
C LEU A 489 23.79 -9.74 -16.67
N SER A 490 24.53 -10.02 -15.59
CA SER A 490 24.93 -11.38 -15.24
C SER A 490 23.73 -12.28 -14.89
N CYS A 491 22.69 -11.74 -14.26
CA CYS A 491 21.45 -12.46 -14.00
C CYS A 491 20.72 -12.82 -15.30
N ILE A 492 20.62 -11.89 -16.25
CA ILE A 492 20.02 -12.13 -17.57
C ILE A 492 20.79 -13.24 -18.30
N ILE A 493 22.13 -13.22 -18.26
CA ILE A 493 22.98 -14.26 -18.86
C ILE A 493 22.64 -15.63 -18.26
N GLY A 494 22.46 -15.70 -16.93
CA GLY A 494 22.14 -16.93 -16.20
C GLY A 494 20.73 -17.49 -16.41
N ARG A 495 19.75 -16.65 -16.78
CA ARG A 495 18.32 -17.02 -16.78
C ARG A 495 17.69 -17.13 -18.16
N CYS A 496 18.28 -16.51 -19.19
CA CYS A 496 17.64 -16.36 -20.49
C CYS A 496 18.10 -17.37 -21.54
N LYS A 497 17.31 -17.48 -22.63
CA LYS A 497 17.64 -18.26 -23.82
C LYS A 497 18.84 -17.69 -24.57
N LEU A 498 19.43 -18.49 -25.46
CA LEU A 498 20.68 -18.23 -26.16
C LEU A 498 20.80 -16.81 -26.73
N ASP A 499 19.80 -16.32 -27.47
CA ASP A 499 19.90 -15.03 -28.16
C ASP A 499 19.99 -13.85 -27.18
N VAL A 500 19.07 -13.80 -26.20
CA VAL A 500 19.02 -12.77 -25.15
C VAL A 500 20.25 -12.85 -24.24
N ARG A 501 20.64 -14.07 -23.86
CA ARG A 501 21.86 -14.35 -23.07
C ARG A 501 23.11 -13.84 -23.78
N THR A 502 23.28 -14.17 -25.06
CA THR A 502 24.42 -13.73 -25.87
C THR A 502 24.44 -12.22 -25.98
N ARG A 503 23.28 -11.58 -26.18
CA ARG A 503 23.19 -10.13 -26.24
C ARG A 503 23.58 -9.46 -24.92
N SER A 504 23.09 -9.96 -23.79
CA SER A 504 23.45 -9.47 -22.45
C SER A 504 24.94 -9.60 -22.19
N LEU A 505 25.53 -10.74 -22.53
CA LEU A 505 26.98 -10.98 -22.44
C LEU A 505 27.77 -9.96 -23.26
N THR A 506 27.40 -9.76 -24.53
CA THR A 506 28.05 -8.76 -25.38
C THR A 506 27.96 -7.36 -24.77
N VAL A 507 26.78 -6.96 -24.29
CA VAL A 507 26.59 -5.63 -23.67
C VAL A 507 27.40 -5.47 -22.38
N MET A 508 27.47 -6.51 -21.53
CA MET A 508 28.25 -6.48 -20.30
C MET A 508 29.73 -6.20 -20.58
N PHE A 509 30.33 -6.92 -21.55
CA PHE A 509 31.72 -6.71 -21.92
C PHE A 509 31.94 -5.44 -22.77
N GLU A 510 30.96 -5.00 -23.58
CA GLU A 510 30.99 -3.68 -24.23
C GLU A 510 31.10 -2.55 -23.20
N ILE A 511 30.34 -2.63 -22.09
CA ILE A 511 30.41 -1.65 -20.99
C ILE A 511 31.79 -1.66 -20.36
N MET A 512 32.35 -2.84 -20.04
CA MET A 512 33.71 -2.96 -19.49
C MET A 512 34.78 -2.37 -20.42
N LYS A 513 34.66 -2.59 -21.74
CA LYS A 513 35.58 -2.05 -22.75
C LYS A 513 35.44 -0.55 -22.98
N THR A 514 34.23 -0.02 -22.81
CA THR A 514 33.95 1.40 -23.06
C THR A 514 34.34 2.25 -21.85
N TYR A 515 33.99 1.81 -20.64
CA TYR A 515 34.13 2.59 -19.41
C TYR A 515 35.24 2.09 -18.48
N GLY A 516 35.99 1.05 -18.85
CA GLY A 516 37.04 0.49 -17.99
C GLY A 516 38.16 1.47 -17.60
N GLY A 517 38.32 2.56 -18.35
CA GLY A 517 39.24 3.65 -17.99
C GLY A 517 38.80 4.44 -16.74
N GLU A 518 37.51 4.38 -16.39
CA GLU A 518 36.95 5.02 -15.19
C GLU A 518 37.03 4.11 -13.95
N PHE A 519 37.23 2.81 -14.14
CA PHE A 519 37.19 1.82 -13.06
C PHE A 519 38.45 1.86 -12.20
N LYS A 520 38.26 1.62 -10.90
CA LYS A 520 39.36 1.49 -9.94
C LYS A 520 39.84 0.05 -9.85
N ASP A 521 41.10 -0.13 -9.47
CA ASP A 521 41.78 -1.42 -9.27
C ASP A 521 40.96 -2.40 -8.41
N GLU A 522 40.33 -1.89 -7.35
CA GLU A 522 39.43 -2.64 -6.47
C GLU A 522 38.16 -3.14 -7.20
N TRP A 523 37.54 -2.31 -8.03
CA TRP A 523 36.31 -2.67 -8.74
C TRP A 523 36.57 -3.72 -9.81
N TRP A 524 37.74 -3.69 -10.46
CA TRP A 524 38.11 -4.70 -11.44
C TRP A 524 38.06 -6.11 -10.86
N LYS A 525 38.49 -6.31 -9.60
CA LYS A 525 38.39 -7.62 -8.93
C LYS A 525 36.95 -8.07 -8.80
N ASP A 526 36.07 -7.20 -8.31
CA ASP A 526 34.66 -7.53 -8.11
C ASP A 526 33.92 -7.77 -9.43
N LEU A 527 34.22 -6.98 -10.47
CA LEU A 527 33.66 -7.15 -11.81
C LEU A 527 34.07 -8.46 -12.46
N PHE A 528 35.35 -8.83 -12.37
CA PHE A 528 35.80 -10.12 -12.90
C PHE A 528 35.30 -11.29 -12.07
N GLN A 529 35.06 -11.14 -10.76
CA GLN A 529 34.32 -12.15 -9.99
C GLN A 529 32.90 -12.35 -10.53
N VAL A 530 32.19 -11.27 -10.90
CA VAL A 530 30.87 -11.38 -11.56
C VAL A 530 31.00 -12.07 -12.93
N ALA A 531 32.00 -11.71 -13.73
CA ALA A 531 32.24 -12.32 -15.04
C ALA A 531 32.61 -13.82 -14.93
N PHE A 532 33.47 -14.20 -13.98
CA PHE A 532 33.90 -15.58 -13.79
C PHE A 532 32.77 -16.49 -13.31
N ARG A 533 31.72 -15.96 -12.67
CA ARG A 533 30.51 -16.74 -12.34
C ARG A 533 29.81 -17.30 -13.58
N ILE A 534 30.04 -16.76 -14.78
CA ILE A 534 29.51 -17.32 -16.04
C ILE A 534 30.08 -18.73 -16.31
N PHE A 535 31.29 -19.01 -15.83
CA PHE A 535 31.98 -20.30 -15.97
C PHE A 535 31.66 -21.29 -14.85
N ASP A 536 30.86 -20.91 -13.85
CA ASP A 536 30.43 -21.79 -12.77
C ASP A 536 29.36 -22.78 -13.25
N VAL A 537 29.78 -23.72 -14.09
CA VAL A 537 28.93 -24.72 -14.78
C VAL A 537 28.30 -25.71 -13.80
N MET A 538 28.80 -25.78 -12.55
CA MET A 538 28.21 -26.60 -11.48
C MET A 538 26.80 -26.13 -11.10
N LYS A 539 26.42 -24.88 -11.41
CA LYS A 539 25.08 -24.32 -11.15
C LYS A 539 24.04 -24.60 -12.23
N LEU A 540 24.45 -25.13 -13.39
CA LEU A 540 23.54 -25.44 -14.48
C LEU A 540 22.86 -26.80 -14.23
N ALA A 541 21.55 -26.88 -14.50
CA ALA A 541 20.65 -27.99 -14.16
C ALA A 541 21.15 -29.38 -14.58
N GLU A 542 20.54 -30.43 -14.04
CA GLU A 542 20.95 -31.85 -14.15
C GLU A 542 21.07 -32.39 -15.61
N GLU A 543 20.54 -31.66 -16.61
CA GLU A 543 20.54 -32.08 -18.01
C GLU A 543 21.87 -31.79 -18.74
N GLN A 544 22.55 -32.86 -19.20
CA GLN A 544 23.84 -32.74 -19.89
C GLN A 544 23.79 -31.93 -21.20
N ASN A 545 22.64 -31.81 -21.84
CA ASN A 545 22.55 -31.12 -23.13
C ASN A 545 22.66 -29.59 -22.99
N GLU A 546 21.99 -29.01 -22.00
CA GLU A 546 22.08 -27.58 -21.69
C GLU A 546 23.49 -27.19 -21.25
N LYS A 547 24.16 -28.05 -20.45
CA LYS A 547 25.57 -27.85 -20.07
C LYS A 547 26.48 -27.77 -21.28
N ARG A 548 26.32 -28.69 -22.25
CA ARG A 548 27.13 -28.70 -23.48
C ARG A 548 26.87 -27.46 -24.33
N GLU A 549 25.62 -27.04 -24.49
CA GLU A 549 25.30 -25.81 -25.23
C GLU A 549 25.88 -24.57 -24.56
N TRP A 550 25.75 -24.47 -23.23
CA TRP A 550 26.30 -23.38 -22.43
C TRP A 550 27.80 -23.26 -22.60
N MET A 551 28.54 -24.37 -22.45
CA MET A 551 29.99 -24.41 -22.65
C MET A 551 30.37 -23.99 -24.08
N ARG A 552 29.65 -24.50 -25.08
CA ARG A 552 29.93 -24.27 -26.51
C ARG A 552 29.72 -22.81 -26.92
N THR A 553 28.70 -22.17 -26.36
CA THR A 553 28.25 -20.83 -26.80
C THR A 553 28.67 -19.75 -25.81
N THR A 554 28.27 -19.88 -24.54
CA THR A 554 28.31 -18.80 -23.55
C THR A 554 29.67 -18.71 -22.88
N CYS A 555 30.19 -19.83 -22.36
CA CYS A 555 31.56 -19.86 -21.84
C CYS A 555 32.57 -19.50 -22.93
N ASN A 556 32.36 -20.02 -24.14
CA ASN A 556 33.24 -19.73 -25.26
C ASN A 556 33.29 -18.22 -25.58
N HIS A 557 32.13 -17.58 -25.76
CA HIS A 557 32.06 -16.13 -25.99
C HIS A 557 32.64 -15.34 -24.80
N ALA A 558 32.27 -15.69 -23.57
CA ALA A 558 32.79 -15.04 -22.36
C ALA A 558 34.31 -15.12 -22.29
N LEU A 559 34.92 -16.25 -22.68
CA LEU A 559 36.37 -16.45 -22.58
C LEU A 559 37.15 -15.48 -23.47
N TYR A 560 36.74 -15.35 -24.74
CA TYR A 560 37.31 -14.36 -25.63
C TYR A 560 37.09 -12.93 -25.13
N ALA A 561 35.90 -12.62 -24.62
CA ALA A 561 35.59 -11.29 -24.12
C ALA A 561 36.39 -10.90 -22.85
N VAL A 562 36.61 -11.87 -21.95
CA VAL A 562 37.47 -11.75 -20.77
C VAL A 562 38.90 -11.41 -21.18
N VAL A 563 39.47 -12.13 -22.14
CA VAL A 563 40.84 -11.88 -22.62
C VAL A 563 40.95 -10.58 -23.41
N ASP A 564 39.93 -10.19 -24.15
CA ASP A 564 39.87 -8.92 -24.88
C ASP A 564 39.90 -7.73 -23.92
N VAL A 565 39.04 -7.73 -22.88
CA VAL A 565 39.07 -6.71 -21.82
C VAL A 565 40.42 -6.71 -21.09
N PHE A 566 40.94 -7.89 -20.75
CA PHE A 566 42.25 -8.03 -20.09
C PHE A 566 43.36 -7.39 -20.92
N THR A 567 43.39 -7.66 -22.22
CA THR A 567 44.38 -7.11 -23.15
C THR A 567 44.25 -5.60 -23.30
N GLN A 568 43.02 -5.10 -23.43
CA GLN A 568 42.78 -3.66 -23.56
C GLN A 568 43.26 -2.87 -22.33
N TYR A 569 43.04 -3.40 -21.11
CA TYR A 569 43.43 -2.75 -19.85
C TYR A 569 44.63 -3.42 -19.18
N TYR A 570 45.51 -4.05 -19.97
CA TYR A 570 46.62 -4.85 -19.47
C TYR A 570 47.47 -4.13 -18.42
N SER A 571 47.76 -2.84 -18.58
CA SER A 571 48.61 -2.07 -17.65
C SER A 571 48.12 -2.09 -16.20
N VAL A 572 46.82 -2.22 -16.00
CA VAL A 572 46.20 -2.29 -14.67
C VAL A 572 45.94 -3.75 -14.31
N LEU A 573 45.32 -4.50 -15.22
CA LEU A 573 44.82 -5.85 -14.92
C LEU A 573 45.94 -6.89 -14.76
N SER A 574 47.11 -6.70 -15.38
CA SER A 574 48.24 -7.63 -15.25
C SER A 574 48.70 -7.80 -13.80
N ASN A 575 48.63 -6.73 -13.00
CA ASN A 575 49.10 -6.75 -11.61
C ASN A 575 48.04 -7.29 -10.64
N ILE A 576 46.80 -7.42 -11.10
CA ILE A 576 45.63 -7.63 -10.23
C ILE A 576 44.96 -8.98 -10.50
N LEU A 577 44.91 -9.40 -11.77
CA LEU A 577 44.08 -10.51 -12.24
C LEU A 577 44.79 -11.54 -13.11
N LEU A 578 46.09 -11.37 -13.44
CA LEU A 578 46.78 -12.28 -14.35
C LEU A 578 46.67 -13.74 -13.91
N THR A 579 46.94 -14.03 -12.64
CA THR A 579 46.83 -15.38 -12.07
C THR A 579 45.39 -15.91 -12.16
N ASN A 580 44.37 -15.07 -11.89
CA ASN A 580 42.96 -15.48 -12.01
C ASN A 580 42.57 -15.80 -13.47
N ILE A 581 43.11 -15.05 -14.43
CA ILE A 581 42.91 -15.32 -15.86
C ILE A 581 43.57 -16.64 -16.25
N TYR A 582 44.76 -16.92 -15.74
CA TYR A 582 45.45 -18.20 -15.94
C TYR A 582 44.70 -19.38 -15.34
N ASP A 583 44.20 -19.24 -14.11
CA ASP A 583 43.36 -20.26 -13.47
C ASP A 583 42.10 -20.55 -14.30
N GLN A 584 41.46 -19.50 -14.83
CA GLN A 584 40.27 -19.64 -15.65
C GLN A 584 40.56 -20.29 -17.02
N LEU A 585 41.66 -19.90 -17.68
CA LEU A 585 42.11 -20.50 -18.94
C LEU A 585 42.50 -21.97 -18.75
N TYR A 586 43.22 -22.28 -17.67
CA TYR A 586 43.56 -23.64 -17.28
C TYR A 586 42.31 -24.49 -17.09
N TRP A 587 41.37 -24.01 -16.27
CA TRP A 587 40.11 -24.71 -16.04
C TRP A 587 39.33 -24.96 -17.34
N CYS A 588 39.28 -23.97 -18.24
CA CYS A 588 38.62 -24.11 -19.54
C CYS A 588 39.33 -25.13 -20.45
N ALA A 589 40.67 -25.18 -20.42
CA ALA A 589 41.47 -26.15 -21.18
C ALA A 589 41.26 -27.60 -20.71
N GLN A 590 40.92 -27.79 -19.44
CA GLN A 590 40.65 -29.12 -18.85
C GLN A 590 39.23 -29.65 -19.09
N GLN A 591 38.33 -28.87 -19.69
CA GLN A 591 36.95 -29.31 -19.92
C GLN A 591 36.87 -30.37 -21.02
N GLU A 592 35.95 -31.34 -20.89
CA GLU A 592 35.67 -32.35 -21.92
C GLU A 592 35.15 -31.75 -23.25
N ASN A 593 34.67 -30.51 -23.21
CA ASN A 593 34.21 -29.81 -24.40
C ASN A 593 35.40 -29.31 -25.25
N GLU A 594 35.73 -30.06 -26.31
CA GLU A 594 36.85 -29.76 -27.21
C GLU A 594 36.85 -28.33 -27.75
N GLN A 595 35.69 -27.76 -28.08
CA GLN A 595 35.60 -26.40 -28.60
C GLN A 595 35.99 -25.35 -27.53
N LEU A 596 35.55 -25.55 -26.28
CA LEU A 596 35.91 -24.66 -25.18
C LEU A 596 37.39 -24.78 -24.84
N ALA A 597 37.92 -26.02 -24.78
CA ALA A 597 39.34 -26.26 -24.52
C ALA A 597 40.22 -25.62 -25.60
N ARG A 598 39.88 -25.82 -26.88
CA ARG A 598 40.58 -25.16 -28.00
C ARG A 598 40.51 -23.63 -27.92
N SER A 599 39.36 -23.10 -27.53
CA SER A 599 39.18 -21.66 -27.37
C SER A 599 40.01 -21.10 -26.22
N ALA A 600 40.22 -21.87 -25.16
CA ALA A 600 41.14 -21.50 -24.07
C ALA A 600 42.59 -21.42 -24.54
N ILE A 601 43.06 -22.40 -25.33
CA ILE A 601 44.41 -22.36 -25.90
C ILE A 601 44.58 -21.18 -26.85
N ASN A 602 43.61 -20.93 -27.73
CA ASN A 602 43.64 -19.77 -28.62
C ASN A 602 43.65 -18.44 -27.84
N CYS A 603 42.87 -18.35 -26.76
CA CYS A 603 42.83 -17.17 -25.90
C CYS A 603 44.17 -16.95 -25.19
N LEU A 604 44.81 -18.03 -24.70
CA LEU A 604 46.15 -17.97 -24.10
C LEU A 604 47.20 -17.52 -25.13
N GLU A 605 47.17 -18.08 -26.33
CA GLU A 605 48.05 -17.67 -27.43
C GLU A 605 47.88 -16.17 -27.75
N ASN A 606 46.64 -15.71 -27.95
CA ASN A 606 46.35 -14.30 -28.21
C ASN A 606 46.82 -13.38 -27.07
N LEU A 607 46.60 -13.79 -25.81
CA LEU A 607 47.05 -13.03 -24.65
C LEU A 607 48.57 -12.85 -24.66
N ILE A 608 49.32 -13.92 -24.94
CA ILE A 608 50.79 -13.90 -25.01
C ILE A 608 51.26 -13.08 -26.22
N LEU A 609 50.66 -13.25 -27.39
CA LEU A 609 51.05 -12.54 -28.60
C LEU A 609 50.84 -11.02 -28.48
N LEU A 610 49.71 -10.61 -27.87
CA LEU A 610 49.36 -9.19 -27.76
C LEU A 610 50.05 -8.47 -26.60
N ASN A 611 50.40 -9.19 -25.53
CA ASN A 611 50.91 -8.57 -24.30
C ASN A 611 52.31 -9.04 -23.87
N GLY A 612 52.85 -10.12 -24.44
CA GLY A 612 54.08 -10.78 -23.99
C GLY A 612 55.31 -9.86 -23.99
N CYS A 613 55.36 -8.86 -24.87
CA CYS A 613 56.44 -7.86 -24.87
C CYS A 613 56.46 -6.98 -23.59
N ARG A 614 55.37 -6.97 -22.83
CA ARG A 614 55.19 -6.19 -21.59
C ARG A 614 55.30 -7.06 -20.33
N PHE A 615 55.53 -8.36 -20.47
CA PHE A 615 55.61 -9.28 -19.35
C PHE A 615 56.88 -9.07 -18.54
N SER A 616 56.75 -9.10 -17.21
CA SER A 616 57.90 -9.22 -16.32
C SER A 616 58.47 -10.65 -16.36
N LEU A 617 59.67 -10.83 -15.80
CA LEU A 617 60.26 -12.16 -15.66
C LEU A 617 59.35 -13.11 -14.86
N GLU A 618 58.69 -12.60 -13.82
CA GLU A 618 57.75 -13.34 -12.98
C GLU A 618 56.49 -13.75 -13.77
N MET A 619 55.91 -12.83 -14.56
CA MET A 619 54.78 -13.14 -15.42
C MET A 619 55.14 -14.21 -16.46
N TRP A 620 56.35 -14.16 -17.03
CA TRP A 620 56.84 -15.22 -17.93
C TRP A 620 57.00 -16.57 -17.22
N GLN A 621 57.47 -16.58 -15.96
CA GLN A 621 57.54 -17.81 -15.16
C GLN A 621 56.16 -18.41 -14.90
N GLU A 622 55.18 -17.59 -14.50
CA GLU A 622 53.77 -18.02 -14.35
C GLU A 622 53.21 -18.56 -15.66
N THR A 623 53.49 -17.90 -16.78
CA THR A 623 53.07 -18.33 -18.12
C THR A 623 53.64 -19.70 -18.47
N ILE A 624 54.94 -19.91 -18.27
CA ILE A 624 55.60 -21.19 -18.55
C ILE A 624 55.03 -22.28 -17.65
N SER A 625 54.81 -21.98 -16.36
CA SER A 625 54.19 -22.93 -15.43
C SER A 625 52.79 -23.33 -15.88
N LEU A 626 51.97 -22.38 -16.33
CA LEU A 626 50.64 -22.66 -16.87
C LEU A 626 50.71 -23.58 -18.10
N ILE A 627 51.58 -23.27 -19.07
CA ILE A 627 51.75 -24.09 -20.28
C ILE A 627 52.16 -25.52 -19.90
N VAL A 628 53.14 -25.67 -19.00
CA VAL A 628 53.56 -26.98 -18.51
C VAL A 628 52.40 -27.74 -17.86
N ASN A 629 51.57 -27.07 -17.07
CA ASN A 629 50.41 -27.69 -16.42
C ASN A 629 49.31 -28.09 -17.43
N ILE A 630 49.10 -27.33 -18.51
CA ILE A 630 48.08 -27.64 -19.53
C ILE A 630 48.46 -28.90 -20.33
N PHE A 631 49.75 -29.10 -20.60
CA PHE A 631 50.24 -30.16 -21.49
C PHE A 631 50.85 -31.38 -20.77
N ASN A 632 50.92 -31.35 -19.43
CA ASN A 632 51.19 -32.50 -18.58
C ASN A 632 49.88 -33.16 -18.14
#